data_AF-A0A517MY46-F1
#
_entry.id   AF-A0A517MY46-F1
#
_cell.length_a   1.000
_cell.length_b   1.000
_cell.length_c   1.000
_cell.angle_alpha   90.00
_cell.angle_beta   90.00
_cell.angle_gamma   90.00
#
_symmetry.space_group_name_H-M   'P 1'
#
loop_
_entity.id
_entity.type
_entity.pdbx_description
1 polymer ?
#
loop_
_entity_poly.entity_id
_entity_poly.type
_entity_poly.pdbx_seq_one_letter_code
_entity_poly.pdbx_strand_id
1 'polypeptide(L)' 'MLTSVLDAIREGKWNYEPASTPEEHFDSTKAMPGSDEKLEVMAARVKAGLPLWHGADRIDYDDTNQDDTEP' A
#
# COMPACT_ATOMS: atom_id res chain seq x y z
N MET A 1 -6.49 11.17 -19.88
CA MET A 1 -7.62 10.88 -18.98
C MET A 1 -7.33 9.54 -18.33
N LEU A 2 -7.28 9.46 -17.00
CA LEU A 2 -7.21 8.18 -16.30
C LEU A 2 -8.59 7.52 -16.42
N THR A 3 -8.66 6.29 -16.95
CA THR A 3 -9.92 5.55 -17.03
C THR A 3 -10.19 4.95 -15.65
N SER A 4 -11.38 5.19 -15.08
CA SER A 4 -11.73 4.53 -13.82
C SER A 4 -12.19 3.08 -14.08
N VAL A 5 -12.12 2.23 -13.06
CA VAL A 5 -12.68 0.87 -13.13
C VAL A 5 -14.18 0.91 -13.47
N LEU A 6 -14.90 1.91 -12.98
CA LEU A 6 -16.33 2.09 -13.26
C LEU A 6 -16.59 2.41 -14.74
N ASP A 7 -15.70 3.18 -15.37
CA ASP A 7 -15.80 3.47 -16.81
C ASP A 7 -15.49 2.23 -17.64
N ALA A 8 -14.47 1.46 -17.26
CA ALA A 8 -14.15 0.20 -17.92
C ALA A 8 -15.30 -0.81 -17.85
N ILE A 9 -15.99 -0.93 -16.70
CA ILE A 9 -17.18 -1.77 -16.55
C ILE A 9 -18.29 -1.29 -17.50
N ARG A 10 -18.53 0.02 -17.57
CA ARG A 10 -19.55 0.61 -18.46
C ARG A 10 -19.25 0.34 -19.94
N GLU A 11 -17.97 0.26 -20.30
CA GLU A 11 -17.48 -0.02 -21.66
C GLU A 11 -17.35 -1.53 -21.98
N GLY A 12 -17.65 -2.42 -21.02
CA GLY A 12 -17.51 -3.87 -21.20
C GLY A 12 -16.06 -4.37 -21.22
N LYS A 13 -15.11 -3.59 -20.69
CA LYS A 13 -13.69 -3.94 -20.57
C LYS A 13 -13.43 -4.64 -19.24
N TRP A 14 -13.65 -5.95 -19.21
CA TRP A 14 -13.50 -6.77 -18.00
C TRP A 14 -12.06 -7.04 -17.58
N ASN A 15 -11.10 -6.90 -18.48
CA ASN A 15 -9.67 -7.08 -18.25
C ASN A 15 -8.93 -5.75 -18.01
N TYR A 16 -9.66 -4.69 -17.71
CA TYR A 16 -9.04 -3.39 -17.44
C TYR A 16 -8.38 -3.39 -16.06
N GLU A 17 -7.09 -3.07 -16.05
CA GLU A 17 -6.31 -2.84 -14.83
C GLU A 17 -5.85 -1.37 -14.84
N PRO A 18 -6.18 -0.57 -13.82
CA PRO A 18 -5.66 0.79 -13.70
C PRO A 18 -4.14 0.78 -13.53
N ALA A 19 -3.49 1.87 -13.93
CA ALA A 19 -2.05 2.03 -13.71
C ALA A 19 -1.74 1.99 -12.20
N SER A 20 -0.77 1.15 -11.80
CA SER A 20 -0.30 1.12 -10.42
C SER A 20 0.44 2.42 -10.08
N THR A 21 0.20 2.93 -8.88
CA THR A 21 1.00 4.02 -8.31
C THR A 21 2.38 3.46 -7.91
N PRO A 22 3.49 4.06 -8.38
CA PRO A 22 4.82 3.59 -8.01
C PRO A 22 5.06 3.71 -6.49
N GLU A 23 5.73 2.74 -5.90
CA GLU A 23 5.96 2.65 -4.44
C GLU A 23 6.73 3.85 -3.89
N GLU A 24 7.59 4.48 -4.68
CA GLU A 24 8.31 5.73 -4.34
C GLU A 24 7.40 6.94 -4.02
N HIS A 25 6.09 6.86 -4.31
CA HIS A 25 5.14 7.94 -4.05
C HIS A 25 4.50 7.87 -2.65
N PHE A 26 4.76 6.82 -1.86
CA PHE A 26 4.17 6.66 -0.53
C PHE A 26 5.06 5.84 0.39
N ASP A 27 5.15 6.21 1.67
CA ASP A 27 6.05 5.56 2.61
C ASP A 27 5.55 4.17 3.04
N SER A 28 6.49 3.25 3.26
CA SER A 28 6.22 1.98 3.94
C SER A 28 6.01 2.17 5.45
N THR A 29 5.39 1.19 6.10
CA THR A 29 5.26 1.16 7.55
C THR A 29 6.01 -0.03 8.16
N LYS A 30 6.78 0.25 9.20
CA LYS A 30 7.43 -0.76 10.06
C LYS A 30 6.54 -1.19 11.23
N ALA A 31 5.31 -0.67 11.32
CA ALA A 31 4.38 -0.98 12.39
C ALA A 31 4.03 -2.49 12.40
N MET A 32 3.85 -3.03 13.61
CA MET A 32 3.54 -4.45 13.81
C MET A 32 2.26 -4.85 13.06
N PRO A 33 2.21 -6.04 12.46
CA PRO A 33 0.95 -6.59 11.96
C PRO A 33 -0.12 -6.59 13.05
N GLY A 34 -1.31 -6.05 12.73
CA GLY A 34 -2.44 -6.00 13.65
C GLY A 34 -2.39 -4.90 14.72
N SER A 35 -1.39 -4.01 14.72
CA SER A 35 -1.39 -2.84 15.61
C SER A 35 -2.33 -1.74 15.11
N ASP A 36 -2.82 -0.92 16.05
CA ASP A 36 -3.60 0.28 15.73
C ASP A 36 -2.80 1.26 14.86
N GLU A 37 -1.50 1.41 15.13
CA GLU A 37 -0.57 2.24 14.32
C GLU A 37 -0.55 1.80 12.85
N LYS A 38 -0.51 0.49 12.58
CA LYS A 38 -0.53 -0.02 11.21
C LYS A 38 -1.87 0.30 10.54
N LEU A 39 -2.98 0.16 11.26
CA LEU A 39 -4.31 0.49 10.75
C LEU A 39 -4.45 1.98 10.45
N GLU A 40 -3.88 2.85 11.27
CA GLU A 40 -3.88 4.30 11.04
C GLU A 40 -3.14 4.66 9.75
N VAL A 41 -1.94 4.10 9.52
CA VAL A 41 -1.19 4.31 8.27
C VAL A 41 -1.98 3.81 7.06
N MET A 42 -2.51 2.60 7.12
CA MET A 42 -3.29 2.01 6.02
C MET A 42 -4.56 2.82 5.73
N ALA A 43 -5.26 3.29 6.76
CA ALA A 43 -6.44 4.13 6.61
C ALA A 43 -6.10 5.49 5.99
N ALA A 44 -4.97 6.10 6.36
CA ALA A 44 -4.50 7.35 5.77
C ALA A 44 -4.22 7.19 4.27
N ARG A 45 -3.56 6.10 3.85
CA ARG A 45 -3.31 5.81 2.43
C ARG A 45 -4.59 5.67 1.62
N VAL A 46 -5.58 4.90 2.12
CA VAL A 46 -6.87 4.73 1.45
C VAL A 46 -7.59 6.07 1.29
N LYS A 47 -7.61 6.91 2.33
CA LYS A 47 -8.22 8.24 2.26
C LYS A 47 -7.52 9.16 1.27
N ALA A 48 -6.21 8.98 1.05
CA ALA A 48 -5.43 9.70 0.06
C ALA A 48 -5.55 9.13 -1.37
N GLY A 49 -6.27 8.03 -1.57
CA GLY A 49 -6.38 7.35 -2.87
C GLY A 49 -5.10 6.61 -3.28
N LEU A 50 -4.23 6.30 -2.34
CA LEU A 50 -3.00 5.53 -2.56
C LEU A 50 -3.26 4.02 -2.43
N PRO A 51 -2.37 3.18 -2.99
CA PRO A 51 -2.41 1.75 -2.75
C PRO A 51 -2.40 1.42 -1.25
N LEU A 52 -3.14 0.39 -0.86
CA LEU A 52 -3.25 -0.03 0.53
C LEU A 52 -1.90 -0.53 1.07
N TRP A 53 -1.20 -1.31 0.25
CA TRP A 53 0.03 -2.00 0.59
C TRP A 53 1.23 -1.36 -0.11
N HIS A 54 2.34 -1.29 0.61
CA HIS A 54 3.67 -1.03 0.09
C HIS A 54 4.49 -2.33 0.13
N GLY A 55 5.31 -2.63 -0.88
CA GLY A 55 6.12 -3.87 -0.92
C GLY A 55 7.07 -4.05 0.26
N ALA A 56 7.55 -2.94 0.82
CA ALA A 56 8.36 -2.88 2.06
C ALA A 56 7.56 -2.64 3.36
N ASP A 57 6.24 -2.83 3.37
CA ASP A 57 5.48 -2.84 4.64
C ASP A 57 5.83 -4.08 5.45
N ARG A 58 5.97 -3.93 6.77
CA ARG A 58 6.20 -5.07 7.67
C ARG A 58 5.03 -6.05 7.61
N ILE A 59 5.27 -7.29 7.19
CA ILE A 59 4.23 -8.32 7.01
C ILE A 59 4.18 -9.35 8.13
N ASP A 60 5.25 -9.50 8.90
CA ASP A 60 5.35 -10.52 9.94
C ASP A 60 5.88 -9.94 11.28
N TYR A 61 5.86 -10.79 12.30
CA TYR A 61 6.32 -10.45 13.65
C TYR A 61 7.85 -10.53 13.78
N ASP A 62 8.52 -11.29 12.93
CA ASP A 62 9.96 -11.60 13.01
C ASP A 62 10.83 -10.64 12.17
N ASP A 63 10.21 -9.75 11.40
CA ASP A 63 10.81 -8.66 10.64
C ASP A 63 11.26 -7.53 11.58
N THR A 64 12.10 -7.90 12.54
CA THR A 64 13.01 -6.99 13.21
C THR A 64 14.18 -6.82 12.27
N ASN A 65 14.07 -5.81 11.40
CA ASN A 65 15.20 -5.31 10.62
C ASN A 65 16.43 -5.26 11.54
N GLN A 66 17.44 -6.05 11.18
CA GLN A 66 18.76 -6.09 11.83
C GLN A 66 19.45 -4.73 11.59
N ASP A 67 19.03 -3.69 12.29
CA ASP A 67 19.74 -2.40 12.38
C ASP A 67 20.35 -2.20 13.78
N ASP A 68 20.41 -3.25 14.60
CA ASP A 68 21.24 -3.29 15.81
C ASP A 68 22.66 -3.77 15.44
N THR A 69 23.35 -3.05 14.55
CA THR A 69 24.83 -3.11 14.55
C THR A 69 25.30 -2.17 15.65
N GLU A 70 25.54 -2.72 16.85
CA GLU A 70 26.31 -2.05 17.89
C GLU A 70 27.71 -1.66 17.34
N PRO A 71 28.26 -0.49 17.70
CA PRO A 71 29.55 0.00 17.20
C PRO A 71 30.76 -0.81 17.66
#